data_AF-A0A931KLK7-F1
#
_entry.id   AF-A0A931KLK7-F1
#
_cell.length_a   1.000
_cell.length_b   1.000
_cell.length_c   1.000
_cell.angle_alpha   90.00
_cell.angle_beta   90.00
_cell.angle_gamma   90.00
#
_symmetry.space_group_name_H-M   'P 1'
#
loop_
_entity.id
_entity.type
_entity.pdbx_description
1 polymer ?
#
loop_
_entity_poly.entity_id
_entity_poly.type
_entity_poly.pdbx_seq_one_letter_code
_entity_poly.pdbx_strand_id
1 'polypeptide(L)'
;MVKETAGMLENFSAEISSNYFAYAKSELEGVAQTADNATCVIVDACEIIIESLTQKNSIETSVVKSELERILDACCFQTLTNSRIRKILKSLYELENKFSMFTHTVRTKAGIPPAGVVLEAHN
;
A
#
# COMPACT_ATOMS: atom_id res chain seq x y z
N MET A 1 -23.94 -32.15 5.50
CA MET A 1 -24.36 -30.73 5.47
C MET A 1 -23.53 -29.81 6.36
N VAL A 2 -23.75 -29.67 7.67
CA VAL A 2 -23.07 -28.61 8.49
C VAL A 2 -21.54 -28.73 8.53
N LYS A 3 -21.00 -29.94 8.69
CA LYS A 3 -19.54 -30.19 8.64
C LYS A 3 -18.91 -29.92 7.27
N GLU A 4 -19.67 -30.11 6.22
CA GLU A 4 -19.24 -30.01 4.82
C GLU A 4 -19.17 -28.54 4.38
N THR A 5 -20.15 -27.73 4.82
CA THR A 5 -20.15 -26.27 4.64
C THR A 5 -19.04 -25.60 5.45
N ALA A 6 -18.70 -26.13 6.62
CA ALA A 6 -17.60 -25.62 7.42
C ALA A 6 -16.22 -25.93 6.83
N GLY A 7 -16.03 -27.11 6.22
CA GLY A 7 -14.80 -27.44 5.49
C GLY A 7 -14.60 -26.56 4.25
N MET A 8 -15.67 -26.24 3.52
CA MET A 8 -15.61 -25.26 2.42
C MET A 8 -15.21 -23.86 2.92
N LEU A 9 -15.73 -23.44 4.08
CA LEU A 9 -15.38 -22.17 4.69
C LEU A 9 -13.91 -22.12 5.13
N GLU A 10 -13.33 -23.23 5.59
CA GLU A 10 -11.90 -23.32 5.94
C GLU A 10 -11.01 -23.10 4.72
N ASN A 11 -11.27 -23.81 3.63
CA ASN A 11 -10.50 -23.68 2.41
C ASN A 11 -10.61 -22.27 1.84
N PHE A 12 -11.83 -21.73 1.77
CA PHE A 12 -12.07 -20.37 1.30
C PHE A 12 -11.40 -19.33 2.21
N SER A 13 -11.45 -19.51 3.53
CA SER A 13 -10.83 -18.58 4.47
C SER A 13 -9.31 -18.57 4.34
N ALA A 14 -8.69 -19.74 4.24
CA ALA A 14 -7.25 -19.86 4.05
C ALA A 14 -6.83 -19.24 2.72
N GLU A 15 -7.56 -19.49 1.65
CA GLU A 15 -7.28 -18.94 0.32
C GLU A 15 -7.39 -17.40 0.30
N ILE A 16 -8.46 -16.85 0.88
CA ILE A 16 -8.68 -15.40 0.95
C ILE A 16 -7.60 -14.68 1.77
N SER A 17 -7.27 -15.19 2.97
CA SER A 17 -6.25 -14.57 3.82
C SER A 17 -4.83 -14.72 3.23
N SER A 18 -4.44 -15.93 2.85
CA SER A 18 -3.04 -16.20 2.43
C SER A 18 -2.72 -15.74 1.01
N ASN A 19 -3.65 -15.88 0.07
CA ASN A 19 -3.35 -15.63 -1.35
C ASN A 19 -3.85 -14.27 -1.84
N TYR A 20 -4.97 -13.77 -1.31
CA TYR A 20 -5.57 -12.54 -1.84
C TYR A 20 -5.22 -11.31 -0.99
N PHE A 21 -5.44 -11.36 0.32
CA PHE A 21 -5.16 -10.21 1.18
C PHE A 21 -3.66 -9.95 1.33
N ALA A 22 -2.88 -10.98 1.71
CA ALA A 22 -1.44 -10.84 1.89
C ALA A 22 -0.72 -10.39 0.61
N TYR A 23 -1.10 -10.97 -0.54
CA TYR A 23 -0.54 -10.58 -1.85
C TYR A 23 -0.91 -9.15 -2.22
N ALA A 24 -2.20 -8.79 -2.18
CA ALA A 24 -2.65 -7.44 -2.53
C ALA A 24 -1.99 -6.38 -1.63
N LYS A 25 -1.82 -6.70 -0.34
CA LYS A 25 -1.13 -5.84 0.61
C LYS A 25 0.35 -5.64 0.24
N SER A 26 1.08 -6.74 0.01
CA SER A 26 2.50 -6.68 -0.37
C SER A 26 2.71 -5.90 -1.66
N GLU A 27 1.89 -6.13 -2.68
CA GLU A 27 2.00 -5.43 -3.96
C GLU A 27 1.71 -3.93 -3.82
N LEU A 28 0.65 -3.56 -3.09
CA LEU A 28 0.29 -2.16 -2.87
C LEU A 28 1.33 -1.42 -2.01
N GLU A 29 1.89 -2.07 -0.99
CA GLU A 29 3.00 -1.54 -0.20
C GLU A 29 4.26 -1.36 -1.07
N GLY A 30 4.59 -2.35 -1.89
CA GLY A 30 5.71 -2.30 -2.84
C GLY A 30 5.59 -1.18 -3.87
N VAL A 31 4.40 -0.97 -4.44
CA VAL A 31 4.12 0.14 -5.37
C VAL A 31 4.27 1.48 -4.67
N ALA A 32 3.69 1.64 -3.47
CA ALA A 32 3.80 2.89 -2.72
C ALA A 32 5.26 3.21 -2.39
N GLN A 33 6.04 2.23 -1.94
CA GLN A 33 7.45 2.40 -1.61
C GLN A 33 8.30 2.75 -2.84
N THR A 34 8.08 2.05 -3.96
CA THR A 34 8.80 2.31 -5.21
C THR A 34 8.50 3.71 -5.72
N ALA A 35 7.24 4.14 -5.63
CA ALA A 35 6.83 5.49 -6.00
C ALA A 35 7.45 6.55 -5.09
N ASP A 36 7.45 6.34 -3.76
CA ASP A 36 8.10 7.25 -2.80
C ASP A 36 9.61 7.41 -3.12
N ASN A 37 10.31 6.29 -3.35
CA ASN A 37 11.74 6.32 -3.67
C ASN A 37 12.03 7.05 -4.99
N ALA A 38 11.26 6.78 -6.03
CA ALA A 38 11.42 7.46 -7.32
C ALA A 38 11.19 8.98 -7.19
N THR A 39 10.21 9.39 -6.38
CA THR A 39 9.96 10.80 -6.08
C THR A 39 11.16 11.46 -5.40
N CYS A 40 11.74 10.84 -4.37
CA CYS A 40 12.94 11.37 -3.70
C CYS A 40 14.09 11.58 -4.70
N VAL A 41 14.35 10.60 -5.56
CA VAL A 41 15.41 10.70 -6.58
C VAL A 41 15.13 11.85 -7.57
N ILE A 42 13.88 12.04 -7.97
CA ILE A 42 13.50 13.14 -8.88
C ILE A 42 13.70 14.49 -8.21
N VAL A 43 13.28 14.63 -6.94
CA VAL A 43 13.43 15.87 -6.18
C VAL A 43 14.91 16.22 -6.03
N ASP A 44 15.74 15.27 -5.56
CA ASP A 44 17.17 15.46 -5.39
C ASP A 44 17.85 15.87 -6.71
N ALA A 45 17.48 15.20 -7.82
CA ALA A 45 18.00 15.54 -9.14
C ALA A 45 17.60 16.95 -9.58
N CYS A 46 16.36 17.36 -9.33
CA CYS A 46 15.89 18.71 -9.65
C CYS A 46 16.63 19.76 -8.84
N GLU A 47 16.85 19.53 -7.54
CA GLU A 47 17.60 20.44 -6.66
C GLU A 47 19.05 20.61 -7.13
N ILE A 48 19.75 19.52 -7.46
CA ILE A 48 21.12 19.56 -8.00
C ILE A 48 21.19 20.37 -9.30
N ILE A 49 20.21 20.21 -10.19
CA ILE A 49 20.16 20.96 -11.45
C ILE A 49 19.91 22.45 -11.16
N ILE A 50 18.97 22.79 -10.27
CA ILE A 50 18.69 24.18 -9.88
C ILE A 50 19.96 24.86 -9.32
N GLU A 51 20.69 24.16 -8.44
CA GLU A 51 21.94 24.64 -7.85
C GLU A 51 23.06 24.78 -8.89
N SER A 52 23.14 23.88 -9.87
CA SER A 52 24.12 23.99 -10.97
C SER A 52 23.83 25.18 -11.90
N LEU A 53 22.57 25.59 -12.00
CA LEU A 53 22.13 26.68 -12.87
C LEU A 53 22.20 28.07 -12.21
N THR A 54 22.30 28.19 -10.88
CA THR A 54 22.45 29.50 -10.21
C THR A 54 23.76 30.21 -10.56
N GLN A 55 24.76 29.49 -11.07
CA GLN A 55 26.03 30.04 -11.56
C GLN A 55 25.94 30.69 -12.96
N LYS A 56 24.82 30.53 -13.68
CA LYS A 56 24.59 31.09 -15.02
C LYS A 56 23.26 31.83 -15.07
N ASN A 57 23.29 33.16 -15.21
CA ASN A 57 22.08 33.98 -15.36
C ASN A 57 21.79 34.25 -16.84
N SER A 58 21.09 33.33 -17.49
CA SER A 58 20.57 33.43 -18.85
C SER A 58 19.05 33.20 -18.91
N ILE A 59 18.39 33.62 -19.99
CA ILE A 59 16.96 33.35 -20.20
C ILE A 59 16.70 31.83 -20.29
N GLU A 60 17.65 31.08 -20.85
CA GLU A 60 17.56 29.61 -20.96
C GLU A 60 17.57 28.95 -19.58
N THR A 61 18.43 29.42 -18.67
CA THR A 61 18.48 28.91 -17.29
C THR A 61 17.22 29.24 -16.48
N SER A 62 16.51 30.33 -16.76
CA SER A 62 15.25 30.64 -16.06
C SER A 62 14.10 29.74 -16.51
N VAL A 63 14.05 29.39 -17.80
CA VAL A 63 13.04 28.46 -18.34
C VAL A 63 13.23 27.07 -17.72
N VAL A 64 14.48 26.59 -17.64
CA VAL A 64 14.77 25.27 -17.04
C VAL A 64 14.39 25.24 -15.55
N LYS A 65 14.71 26.29 -14.78
CA LYS A 65 14.30 26.38 -13.36
C LYS A 65 12.78 26.31 -13.19
N SER A 66 12.02 27.04 -14.02
CA SER A 66 10.56 27.03 -13.97
C SER A 66 9.97 25.64 -14.26
N GLU A 67 10.54 24.89 -15.21
CA GLU A 67 10.08 23.52 -15.48
C GLU A 67 10.49 22.53 -14.38
N LEU A 68 11.64 22.73 -13.72
CA LEU A 68 12.02 21.92 -12.55
C LEU A 68 11.09 22.17 -11.35
N GLU A 69 10.71 23.41 -11.09
CA GLU A 69 9.68 23.74 -10.07
C GLU A 69 8.35 23.05 -10.36
N ARG A 70 7.93 22.99 -11.64
CA ARG A 70 6.71 22.26 -12.04
C ARG A 70 6.82 20.75 -11.80
N ILE A 71 8.01 20.16 -11.99
CA ILE A 71 8.26 18.74 -11.70
C ILE A 71 8.17 18.49 -10.19
N LEU A 72 8.76 19.37 -9.37
CA LEU A 72 8.68 19.29 -7.90
C LEU A 72 7.21 19.39 -7.42
N ASP A 73 6.42 20.28 -8.00
CA ASP A 73 4.98 20.39 -7.70
C ASP A 73 4.20 19.15 -8.15
N ALA A 74 4.54 18.56 -9.29
CA ALA A 74 3.92 17.31 -9.75
C ALA A 74 4.22 16.14 -8.79
N CYS A 75 5.42 16.09 -8.22
CA CYS A 75 5.80 15.11 -7.20
C CYS A 75 4.93 15.22 -5.92
N CYS A 76 4.45 16.42 -5.56
CA CYS A 76 3.51 16.60 -4.45
C CYS A 76 2.18 15.85 -4.66
N PHE A 77 1.68 15.73 -5.89
CA PHE A 77 0.50 14.92 -6.18
C PHE A 77 0.74 13.42 -5.93
N GLN A 78 1.98 12.96 -6.01
CA GLN A 78 2.35 11.57 -5.76
C GLN A 78 2.23 11.21 -4.27
N THR A 79 2.53 12.15 -3.38
CA THR A 79 2.26 12.02 -1.94
C THR A 79 0.78 11.81 -1.65
N LEU A 80 -0.11 12.50 -2.37
CA LEU A 80 -1.56 12.31 -2.25
C LEU A 80 -1.99 10.91 -2.74
N THR A 81 -1.38 10.44 -3.83
CA THR A 81 -1.61 9.08 -4.35
C THR A 81 -1.16 8.03 -3.34
N ASN A 82 0.04 8.17 -2.75
CA ASN A 82 0.53 7.25 -1.73
C ASN A 82 -0.32 7.29 -0.45
N SER A 83 -0.85 8.46 -0.07
CA SER A 83 -1.85 8.56 1.02
C SER A 83 -3.12 7.75 0.72
N ARG A 84 -3.60 7.77 -0.53
CA ARG A 84 -4.77 6.98 -0.95
C ARG A 84 -4.48 5.48 -0.93
N ILE A 85 -3.31 5.06 -1.41
CA ILE A 85 -2.88 3.65 -1.35
C ILE A 85 -2.82 3.17 0.10
N ARG A 86 -2.21 3.95 1.01
CA ARG A 86 -2.16 3.63 2.45
C ARG A 86 -3.56 3.51 3.08
N LYS A 87 -4.53 4.32 2.66
CA LYS A 87 -5.93 4.19 3.10
C LYS A 87 -6.58 2.90 2.59
N ILE A 88 -6.33 2.52 1.34
CA ILE A 88 -6.82 1.25 0.77
C ILE A 88 -6.23 0.07 1.54
N LEU A 89 -4.93 0.08 1.81
CA LEU A 89 -4.25 -0.92 2.65
C LEU A 89 -4.93 -1.06 4.01
N LYS A 90 -5.18 0.06 4.70
CA LYS A 90 -5.92 0.07 5.97
C LYS A 90 -7.29 -0.58 5.86
N SER A 91 -8.05 -0.28 4.81
CA SER A 91 -9.35 -0.90 4.57
C SER A 91 -9.25 -2.41 4.31
N LEU A 92 -8.20 -2.88 3.64
CA LEU A 92 -7.95 -4.32 3.43
C LEU A 92 -7.66 -5.02 4.76
N TYR A 93 -6.83 -4.44 5.64
CA TYR A 93 -6.61 -4.98 6.99
C TYR A 93 -7.89 -5.06 7.82
N GLU A 94 -8.72 -4.02 7.78
CA GLU A 94 -10.00 -4.02 8.49
C GLU A 94 -10.95 -5.10 7.94
N LEU A 95 -10.92 -5.34 6.62
CA LEU A 95 -11.71 -6.38 5.98
C LEU A 95 -11.21 -7.78 6.37
N GLU A 96 -9.90 -8.01 6.36
CA GLU A 96 -9.28 -9.25 6.81
C GLU A 96 -9.64 -9.56 8.27
N ASN A 97 -9.55 -8.56 9.17
CA ASN A 97 -9.93 -8.71 10.57
C ASN A 97 -11.40 -9.07 10.75
N LYS A 98 -12.31 -8.37 10.05
CA LYS A 98 -13.75 -8.68 10.10
C LYS A 98 -14.04 -10.08 9.57
N PHE A 99 -13.35 -10.49 8.52
CA PHE A 99 -13.48 -11.82 7.96
C PHE A 99 -12.98 -12.91 8.92
N SER A 100 -11.84 -12.69 9.58
CA SER A 100 -11.33 -13.55 10.65
C SER A 100 -12.32 -13.69 11.82
N MET A 101 -12.93 -12.59 12.27
CA MET A 101 -13.98 -12.62 13.29
C MET A 101 -15.23 -13.37 12.84
N PHE A 102 -15.62 -13.21 11.57
CA PHE A 102 -16.74 -13.91 10.97
C PHE A 102 -16.49 -15.42 10.94
N THR A 103 -15.33 -15.86 10.43
CA THR A 103 -14.99 -17.28 10.38
C THR A 103 -14.89 -17.87 11.78
N HIS A 104 -14.32 -17.15 12.75
CA HIS A 104 -14.30 -17.54 14.15
C HIS A 104 -15.72 -17.77 14.70
N THR A 105 -16.64 -16.83 14.47
CA THR A 105 -18.03 -16.93 14.95
C THR A 105 -18.76 -18.12 14.33
N VAL A 106 -18.58 -18.36 13.03
CA VAL A 106 -19.20 -19.48 12.33
C VAL A 106 -18.66 -20.82 12.85
N ARG A 107 -17.34 -20.93 13.07
CA ARG A 107 -16.71 -22.13 13.65
C ARG A 107 -17.29 -22.47 15.02
N THR A 108 -17.36 -21.48 15.91
CA THR A 108 -17.92 -21.63 17.27
C THR A 108 -19.36 -22.13 17.22
N LYS A 109 -20.20 -21.58 16.32
CA LYS A 109 -21.59 -22.05 16.15
C LYS A 109 -21.69 -23.44 15.52
N ALA A 110 -20.73 -23.84 14.69
CA ALA A 110 -20.67 -25.16 14.07
C ALA A 110 -20.10 -26.26 15.01
N GLY A 111 -19.66 -25.90 16.23
CA GLY A 111 -19.00 -26.81 17.15
C GLY A 111 -17.60 -27.22 16.70
N ILE A 112 -16.97 -26.41 15.84
CA ILE A 112 -15.62 -26.62 15.33
C ILE A 112 -14.68 -25.73 16.13
N PRO A 113 -13.59 -26.27 16.69
CA PRO A 113 -12.64 -25.48 17.46
C PRO A 113 -12.08 -24.34 16.61
N PRO A 114 -11.87 -23.14 17.16
CA PRO A 114 -11.33 -22.01 16.42
C PRO A 114 -9.96 -22.36 15.84
N ALA A 115 -9.71 -21.99 14.58
CA ALA A 115 -8.37 -22.04 14.01
C ALA A 115 -7.48 -21.11 14.86
N GLY A 116 -6.27 -21.56 15.20
CA GLY A 116 -5.32 -20.76 15.98
C GLY A 116 -5.17 -19.38 15.34
N VAL A 117 -5.45 -18.33 16.11
CA VAL A 117 -5.33 -16.96 15.62
C VAL A 117 -3.84 -16.65 15.55
N VAL A 118 -3.26 -16.68 14.35
CA VAL A 118 -1.94 -16.10 14.14
C VAL A 118 -2.14 -14.59 14.01
N LEU A 119 -2.17 -13.91 15.16
CA LEU A 119 -2.02 -12.46 15.18
C LEU A 119 -0.53 -12.19 14.93
N GLU A 120 -0.14 -12.01 13.67
CA GLU A 120 1.14 -11.37 13.40
C GLU A 120 1.03 -9.91 13.84
N ALA A 121 1.71 -9.58 14.93
CA ALA A 121 1.85 -8.22 15.40
C ALA A 121 2.64 -7.42 14.35
N HIS A 122 1.94 -6.67 13.52
CA HIS A 122 2.57 -5.67 12.66
C HIS A 122 2.94 -4.45 13.52
N ASN A 123 4.25 -4.30 13.74
CA ASN A 123 4.90 -3.18 14.42
C ASN A 123 5.38 -2.16 13.37
#